data_AF-A0A0D9XVW1-F1
#
_entry.id   AF-A0A0D9XVW1-F1
#
_cell.length_a   1.000
_cell.length_b   1.000
_cell.length_c   1.000
_cell.angle_alpha   90.00
_cell.angle_beta   90.00
_cell.angle_gamma   90.00
#
_symmetry.space_group_name_H-M   'P 1'
#
loop_
_entity.id
_entity.type
_entity.pdbx_description
1 polymer ?
#
loop_
_entity_poly.entity_id
_entity_poly.type
_entity_poly.pdbx_seq_one_letter_code
_entity_poly.pdbx_strand_id
1 'polypeptide(L)'
;MAAASPTQEADCKASEDAHLFDAAKPPPFRIGDIRAAIPPHCWRKSPLRSLSYVARDLLIVAALAAAATHIDLLFAWTWPLYWAAQGTMFWALFVLGHDCFSDSATLNNVVGHLLHSFILVPYHGWRISHRTHHQNHGHIERDESWHPITEKLYRQLEPRTKKLRFTVPFPLLAFPVYL
;
A
#
# COMPACT_ATOMS: atom_id res chain seq x y z
N MET A 1 0.95 27.71 15.67
CA MET A 1 0.21 27.28 14.47
C MET A 1 -0.69 28.45 14.09
N ALA A 2 -0.32 29.24 13.09
CA ALA A 2 -1.20 30.29 12.59
C ALA A 2 -2.16 29.64 11.59
N ALA A 3 -3.47 29.75 11.85
CA ALA A 3 -4.49 29.34 10.88
C ALA A 3 -4.29 30.12 9.58
N ALA A 4 -4.51 29.46 8.43
CA ALA A 4 -4.52 30.14 7.13
C ALA A 4 -5.51 31.32 7.20
N SER A 5 -5.14 32.46 6.62
CA SER A 5 -6.01 33.63 6.67
C SER A 5 -7.32 33.35 5.91
N PRO A 6 -8.44 34.00 6.27
CA PRO A 6 -9.70 33.89 5.52
C PRO A 6 -9.54 34.21 4.03
N THR A 7 -8.53 35.01 3.68
CA THR A 7 -8.14 35.35 2.31
C THR A 7 -7.52 34.16 1.56
N GLN A 8 -6.72 33.33 2.24
CA GLN A 8 -6.12 32.11 1.65
C GLN A 8 -7.17 31.01 1.38
N GLU A 9 -8.15 30.84 2.29
CA GLU A 9 -9.26 29.91 2.05
C GLU A 9 -10.20 30.40 0.95
N ALA A 10 -10.43 31.71 0.86
CA ALA A 10 -11.24 32.32 -0.20
C ALA A 10 -10.55 32.22 -1.57
N ASP A 11 -9.22 32.40 -1.66
CA ASP A 11 -8.46 32.23 -2.90
C ASP A 11 -8.41 30.75 -3.34
N CYS A 12 -8.38 29.80 -2.40
CA CYS A 12 -8.54 28.38 -2.72
C CYS A 12 -9.94 28.06 -3.26
N LYS A 13 -11.01 28.59 -2.66
CA LYS A 13 -12.39 28.38 -3.10
C LYS A 13 -12.73 29.12 -4.41
N ALA A 14 -12.15 30.29 -4.65
CA ALA A 14 -12.35 31.03 -5.90
C ALA A 14 -11.77 30.31 -7.13
N SER A 15 -10.91 29.30 -6.93
CA SER A 15 -10.42 28.44 -8.02
C SER A 15 -11.38 27.30 -8.40
N GLU A 16 -12.37 26.97 -7.57
CA GLU A 16 -13.30 25.86 -7.84
C GLU A 16 -14.31 26.20 -8.95
N ASP A 17 -14.66 27.47 -9.13
CA ASP A 17 -15.74 27.90 -10.05
C ASP A 17 -15.27 28.48 -11.40
N ALA A 18 -13.96 28.47 -11.72
CA ALA A 18 -13.45 29.07 -12.97
C ALA A 18 -12.74 28.12 -13.95
N HIS A 19 -12.30 26.93 -13.55
CA HIS A 19 -11.65 25.99 -14.47
C HIS A 19 -11.88 24.56 -14.00
N LEU A 20 -12.45 23.70 -14.85
CA LEU A 20 -12.41 22.25 -14.69
C LEU A 20 -11.01 21.84 -14.20
N PHE A 21 -10.92 21.23 -13.02
CA PHE A 21 -9.67 20.69 -12.50
C PHE A 21 -9.08 19.74 -13.54
N ASP A 22 -8.01 20.17 -14.20
CA ASP A 22 -7.31 19.36 -15.18
C ASP A 22 -6.36 18.42 -14.44
N ALA A 23 -6.84 17.22 -14.16
CA ALA A 23 -6.08 16.16 -13.48
C ALA A 23 -4.79 15.77 -14.22
N ALA A 24 -4.64 16.15 -15.50
CA ALA A 24 -3.41 15.89 -16.26
C ALA A 24 -2.33 16.96 -16.04
N LYS A 25 -2.66 18.13 -15.46
CA LYS A 25 -1.65 19.15 -15.15
C LYS A 25 -0.82 18.72 -13.95
N PRO A 26 0.51 18.97 -13.97
CA PRO A 26 1.32 18.76 -12.79
C PRO A 26 0.81 19.65 -11.65
N PRO A 27 0.92 19.19 -10.38
CA PRO A 27 0.53 20.01 -9.24
C PRO A 27 1.33 21.32 -9.21
N PRO A 28 0.77 22.41 -8.65
CA PRO A 28 1.43 23.71 -8.57
C PRO A 28 2.55 23.77 -7.52
N PHE A 29 3.06 22.62 -7.06
CA PHE A 29 4.11 22.48 -6.06
C PHE A 29 5.04 21.33 -6.43
N ARG A 30 6.27 21.40 -5.94
CA ARG A 30 7.30 20.37 -6.11
C ARG A 30 7.29 19.44 -4.91
N ILE A 31 7.85 18.24 -5.09
CA ILE A 31 8.02 17.30 -3.97
C ILE A 31 8.89 17.87 -2.84
N GLY A 32 9.78 18.82 -3.15
CA GLY A 32 10.58 19.54 -2.15
C GLY A 32 9.71 20.37 -1.21
N ASP A 33 8.67 21.03 -1.74
CA ASP A 33 7.76 21.87 -0.97
C ASP A 33 6.97 21.03 0.03
N ILE A 34 6.51 19.85 -0.41
CA ILE A 34 5.85 18.86 0.46
C ILE A 34 6.79 18.42 1.59
N ARG A 35 8.04 18.06 1.25
CA ARG A 35 9.02 17.60 2.26
C ARG A 35 9.36 18.70 3.27
N ALA A 36 9.44 19.95 2.82
CA ALA A 36 9.70 21.11 3.67
C ALA A 36 8.51 21.41 4.62
N ALA A 37 7.28 21.12 4.21
CA ALA A 37 6.10 21.28 5.04
C ALA A 37 5.99 20.24 6.18
N ILE A 38 6.68 19.10 6.06
CA ILE A 38 6.67 18.03 7.09
C ILE A 38 7.57 18.43 8.27
N PRO A 39 7.04 18.47 9.51
CA PRO A 39 7.83 18.85 10.69
C PRO A 39 9.10 18.00 10.89
N PRO A 40 10.23 18.59 11.35
CA PRO A 40 11.50 17.87 11.53
C PRO A 40 11.41 16.60 12.38
N HIS A 41 10.52 16.60 13.38
CA HIS A 41 10.37 15.46 14.28
C HIS A 41 9.74 14.23 13.59
N CYS A 42 8.98 14.40 12.50
CA CYS A 42 8.39 13.30 11.72
C CYS A 42 9.44 12.52 10.93
N TRP A 43 10.61 13.12 10.68
CA TRP A 43 11.72 12.46 9.98
C TRP A 43 12.59 11.60 10.91
N ARG A 44 12.40 11.70 12.23
CA ARG A 44 13.15 10.91 13.21
C ARG A 44 12.55 9.51 13.35
N LYS A 45 13.24 8.52 12.81
CA LYS A 45 12.88 7.11 12.97
C LYS A 45 13.37 6.59 14.33
N SER A 46 12.61 5.69 14.94
CA SER A 46 12.99 5.01 16.18
C SER A 46 13.07 3.51 15.93
N PRO A 47 14.27 2.94 15.72
CA PRO A 47 14.43 1.52 15.42
C PRO A 47 13.85 0.62 16.51
N LEU A 48 14.00 0.99 17.79
CA LEU A 48 13.43 0.23 18.91
C LEU A 48 11.91 0.22 18.87
N ARG A 49 11.27 1.36 18.60
CA ARG A 49 9.82 1.43 18.46
C ARG A 49 9.34 0.60 17.28
N SER A 50 10.01 0.70 16.15
CA SER A 50 9.69 -0.10 14.96
C SER A 50 9.83 -1.59 15.20
N LEU A 51 10.93 -2.03 15.81
CA LEU A 51 11.17 -3.42 16.18
C LEU A 51 10.15 -3.94 17.22
N SER A 52 9.64 -3.07 18.09
CA SER A 52 8.57 -3.44 19.02
C SER A 52 7.26 -3.79 18.30
N TYR A 53 6.94 -3.14 17.18
CA TYR A 53 5.80 -3.51 16.35
C TYR A 53 6.03 -4.83 15.62
N VAL A 54 7.25 -5.08 15.12
CA VAL A 54 7.61 -6.39 14.55
C VAL A 54 7.44 -7.50 15.58
N ALA A 55 7.97 -7.30 16.80
CA ALA A 55 7.84 -8.28 17.88
C ALA A 55 6.36 -8.51 18.27
N ARG A 56 5.58 -7.43 18.40
CA ARG A 56 4.14 -7.52 18.66
C ARG A 56 3.42 -8.35 17.61
N ASP A 57 3.66 -8.09 16.34
CA ASP A 57 2.94 -8.76 15.25
C ASP A 57 3.34 -10.24 15.16
N LEU A 58 4.61 -10.58 15.40
CA LEU A 58 5.07 -11.97 15.53
C LEU A 58 4.43 -12.69 16.73
N LEU A 59 4.27 -12.01 17.86
CA LEU A 59 3.58 -12.58 19.04
C LEU A 59 2.10 -12.84 18.75
N ILE A 60 1.43 -11.93 18.05
CA ILE A 60 0.02 -12.13 17.65
C ILE A 60 -0.09 -13.30 16.67
N VAL A 61 0.80 -13.38 15.68
CA VAL A 61 0.87 -14.51 14.73
C VAL A 61 1.05 -15.84 15.48
N ALA A 62 1.98 -15.90 16.43
CA ALA A 62 2.23 -17.11 17.22
C ALA A 62 1.03 -17.47 18.11
N ALA A 63 0.40 -16.46 18.73
CA ALA A 63 -0.78 -16.67 19.57
C ALA A 63 -1.99 -17.17 18.77
N LEU A 64 -2.24 -16.62 17.59
CA LEU A 64 -3.30 -17.08 16.70
C LEU A 64 -3.03 -18.51 16.20
N ALA A 65 -1.78 -18.83 15.83
CA ALA A 65 -1.40 -20.18 15.44
C ALA A 65 -1.58 -21.19 16.59
N ALA A 66 -1.22 -20.81 17.82
CA ALA A 66 -1.46 -21.63 19.00
C ALA A 66 -2.97 -21.82 19.25
N ALA A 67 -3.77 -20.76 19.17
CA ALA A 67 -5.22 -20.84 19.32
C ALA A 67 -5.87 -21.77 18.27
N ALA A 68 -5.35 -21.79 17.04
CA ALA A 68 -5.85 -22.67 15.98
C ALA A 68 -5.71 -24.16 16.32
N THR A 69 -4.72 -24.56 17.15
CA THR A 69 -4.53 -25.96 17.57
C THR A 69 -5.63 -26.45 18.52
N HIS A 70 -6.43 -25.54 19.06
CA HIS A 70 -7.57 -25.84 19.94
C HIS A 70 -8.92 -25.78 19.21
N ILE A 71 -8.96 -25.50 17.91
CA ILE A 71 -10.19 -25.53 17.12
C ILE A 71 -10.54 -26.99 16.81
N ASP A 72 -11.49 -27.53 17.55
CA ASP A 72 -12.04 -28.86 17.33
C ASP A 72 -13.25 -28.84 16.36
N LEU A 73 -13.86 -30.01 16.12
CA LEU A 73 -15.02 -30.15 15.23
C LEU A 73 -16.23 -29.32 15.67
N LEU A 74 -16.41 -29.08 16.99
CA LEU A 74 -17.51 -28.27 17.50
C LEU A 74 -17.29 -26.77 17.23
N PHE A 75 -16.03 -26.34 17.17
CA PHE A 75 -15.65 -24.97 16.82
C PHE A 75 -15.23 -24.77 15.37
N ALA A 76 -15.38 -25.76 14.49
CA ALA A 76 -14.94 -25.67 13.09
C ALA A 76 -15.52 -24.44 12.33
N TRP A 77 -16.67 -23.91 12.75
CA TRP A 77 -17.22 -22.68 12.17
C TRP A 77 -16.36 -21.43 12.40
N THR A 78 -15.38 -21.45 13.30
CA THR A 78 -14.44 -20.34 13.53
C THR A 78 -13.28 -20.29 12.53
N TRP A 79 -13.10 -21.32 11.68
CA TRP A 79 -12.02 -21.36 10.69
C TRP A 79 -11.97 -20.13 9.77
N PRO A 80 -13.09 -19.65 9.19
CA PRO A 80 -13.07 -18.43 8.38
C PRO A 80 -12.61 -17.19 9.16
N LEU A 81 -12.97 -17.09 10.45
CA LEU A 81 -12.51 -15.99 11.31
C LEU A 81 -11.01 -16.07 11.56
N TYR A 82 -10.50 -17.28 11.82
CA TYR A 82 -9.07 -17.51 11.97
C TYR A 82 -8.31 -17.17 10.67
N TRP A 83 -8.79 -17.62 9.51
CA TRP A 83 -8.13 -17.31 8.23
C TRP A 83 -8.08 -15.81 7.96
N ALA A 84 -9.18 -15.09 8.22
CA ALA A 84 -9.22 -13.65 8.08
C ALA A 84 -8.23 -12.97 9.03
N ALA A 85 -8.21 -13.36 10.31
CA ALA A 85 -7.31 -12.79 11.31
C ALA A 85 -5.83 -13.10 11.03
N GLN A 86 -5.49 -14.38 10.83
CA GLN A 86 -4.13 -14.85 10.56
C GLN A 86 -3.60 -14.28 9.24
N GLY A 87 -4.43 -14.32 8.18
CA GLY A 87 -4.07 -13.75 6.89
C GLY A 87 -3.81 -12.26 6.95
N THR A 88 -4.63 -11.51 7.71
CA THR A 88 -4.40 -10.07 7.96
C THR A 88 -3.07 -9.84 8.68
N MET A 89 -2.72 -10.68 9.66
CA MET A 89 -1.44 -10.54 10.36
C MET A 89 -0.24 -10.93 9.49
N PHE A 90 -0.36 -11.90 8.58
CA PHE A 90 0.69 -12.16 7.59
C PHE A 90 0.83 -11.02 6.58
N TRP A 91 -0.25 -10.37 6.19
CA TRP A 91 -0.18 -9.11 5.43
C TRP A 91 0.55 -8.02 6.23
N ALA A 92 0.29 -7.89 7.53
CA ALA A 92 1.01 -6.93 8.36
C ALA A 92 2.53 -7.21 8.37
N LEU A 93 2.95 -8.48 8.45
CA LEU A 93 4.36 -8.85 8.33
C LEU A 93 4.96 -8.52 6.96
N PHE A 94 4.19 -8.70 5.88
CA PHE A 94 4.60 -8.30 4.53
C PHE A 94 4.90 -6.79 4.47
N VAL A 95 3.99 -5.97 5.01
CA VAL A 95 4.15 -4.50 5.05
C VAL A 95 5.38 -4.11 5.86
N LEU A 96 5.52 -4.66 7.08
CA LEU A 96 6.68 -4.37 7.93
C LEU A 96 8.00 -4.85 7.32
N GLY A 97 7.99 -5.95 6.58
CA GLY A 97 9.17 -6.51 5.95
C GLY A 97 9.75 -5.64 4.84
N HIS A 98 8.94 -4.80 4.20
CA HIS A 98 9.40 -3.94 3.11
C HIS A 98 9.58 -2.47 3.51
N ASP A 99 9.01 -2.07 4.65
CA ASP A 99 9.06 -0.69 5.10
C ASP A 99 10.42 -0.28 5.67
N CYS A 100 10.80 0.97 5.36
CA CYS A 100 12.04 1.56 5.85
C CYS A 100 11.83 2.13 7.26
N PHE A 101 11.91 1.26 8.27
CA PHE A 101 11.61 1.62 9.65
C PHE A 101 12.84 2.08 10.47
N SER A 102 14.03 2.05 9.88
CA SER A 102 15.29 2.57 10.42
C SER A 102 16.13 3.30 9.37
N ASP A 103 17.14 4.06 9.79
CA ASP A 103 18.12 4.68 8.87
C ASP A 103 19.24 3.72 8.43
N SER A 104 19.30 2.51 9.02
CA SER A 104 20.29 1.49 8.65
C SER A 104 19.77 0.60 7.54
N ALA A 105 20.37 0.72 6.36
CA ALA A 105 20.06 -0.15 5.23
C ALA A 105 20.30 -1.64 5.56
N THR A 106 21.35 -1.94 6.33
CA THR A 106 21.65 -3.32 6.77
C THR A 106 20.55 -3.86 7.66
N LEU A 107 20.10 -3.09 8.66
CA LEU A 107 19.03 -3.52 9.56
C LEU A 107 17.73 -3.79 8.79
N ASN A 108 17.36 -2.86 7.91
CA ASN A 108 16.14 -3.01 7.09
C ASN A 108 16.23 -4.25 6.18
N ASN A 109 17.40 -4.52 5.58
CA ASN A 109 17.59 -5.69 4.74
C ASN A 109 17.52 -7.01 5.52
N VAL A 110 18.14 -7.07 6.71
CA VAL A 110 18.12 -8.29 7.54
C VAL A 110 16.71 -8.58 8.01
N VAL A 111 16.03 -7.60 8.62
CA VAL A 111 14.66 -7.78 9.12
C VAL A 111 13.70 -8.07 7.96
N GLY A 112 13.82 -7.33 6.86
CA GLY A 112 12.99 -7.54 5.68
C GLY A 112 13.16 -8.93 5.08
N HIS A 113 14.39 -9.43 4.98
CA HIS A 113 14.68 -10.78 4.51
C HIS A 113 14.08 -11.84 5.44
N LEU A 114 14.22 -11.68 6.76
CA LEU A 114 13.66 -12.63 7.73
C LEU A 114 12.12 -12.67 7.68
N LEU A 115 11.47 -11.50 7.72
CA LEU A 115 10.01 -11.41 7.70
C LEU A 115 9.41 -11.95 6.40
N HIS A 116 9.97 -11.58 5.25
CA HIS A 116 9.48 -12.07 3.97
C HIS A 116 9.76 -13.56 3.76
N SER A 117 10.91 -14.08 4.22
CA SER A 117 11.19 -15.52 4.16
C SER A 117 10.17 -16.32 4.97
N PHE A 118 9.74 -15.80 6.12
CA PHE A 118 8.72 -16.44 6.96
C PHE A 118 7.36 -16.58 6.24
N ILE A 119 6.98 -15.61 5.41
CA ILE A 119 5.76 -15.64 4.60
C ILE A 119 5.99 -16.08 3.15
N LEU A 120 7.15 -16.69 2.86
CA LEU A 120 7.52 -17.26 1.56
C LEU A 120 7.57 -16.26 0.39
N VAL A 121 7.83 -14.98 0.68
CA VAL A 121 8.01 -13.94 -0.34
C VAL A 121 9.51 -13.81 -0.68
N PRO A 122 9.90 -13.83 -1.97
CA PRO A 122 11.29 -13.70 -2.37
C PRO A 122 11.79 -12.26 -2.18
N TYR A 123 12.29 -11.95 -0.98
CA TYR A 123 12.60 -10.59 -0.53
C TYR A 123 13.36 -9.73 -1.54
N HIS A 124 14.46 -10.23 -2.11
CA HIS A 124 15.31 -9.43 -2.99
C HIS A 124 14.65 -9.13 -4.34
N GLY A 125 14.00 -10.13 -4.94
CA GLY A 125 13.25 -9.94 -6.18
C GLY A 125 12.11 -8.95 -5.96
N TRP A 126 11.33 -9.20 -4.92
CA TRP A 126 10.21 -8.34 -4.53
C TRP A 126 10.65 -6.90 -4.22
N ARG A 127 11.72 -6.70 -3.45
CA ARG A 127 12.23 -5.36 -3.09
C ARG A 127 12.63 -4.54 -4.32
N ILE A 128 13.23 -5.18 -5.32
CA ILE A 128 13.66 -4.51 -6.55
C ILE A 128 12.44 -4.17 -7.40
N SER A 129 11.57 -5.14 -7.66
CA SER A 129 10.37 -4.95 -8.48
C SER A 129 9.44 -3.90 -7.86
N HIS A 130 9.14 -4.04 -6.57
CA HIS A 130 8.30 -3.10 -5.84
C HIS A 130 8.84 -1.66 -5.85
N ARG A 131 10.17 -1.47 -5.79
CA ARG A 131 10.79 -0.15 -5.93
C ARG A 131 10.55 0.41 -7.33
N THR A 132 10.72 -0.40 -8.37
CA THR A 132 10.44 0.00 -9.76
C THR A 132 8.98 0.39 -9.94
N HIS A 133 8.06 -0.41 -9.39
CA HIS A 133 6.63 -0.12 -9.38
C HIS A 133 6.32 1.23 -8.70
N HIS A 134 6.79 1.48 -7.48
CA HIS A 134 6.52 2.75 -6.79
C HIS A 134 7.14 3.98 -7.46
N GLN A 135 8.26 3.82 -8.17
CA GLN A 135 8.86 4.91 -8.94
C GLN A 135 8.05 5.25 -10.20
N ASN A 136 7.27 4.30 -10.70
CA ASN A 136 6.55 4.41 -11.97
C ASN A 136 5.05 4.16 -11.84
N HIS A 137 4.49 4.21 -10.63
CA HIS A 137 3.14 3.73 -10.35
C HIS A 137 2.11 4.38 -11.27
N GLY A 138 1.39 3.56 -12.05
CA GLY A 138 0.39 4.03 -13.01
C GLY A 138 0.96 4.68 -14.28
N HIS A 139 2.27 4.62 -14.51
CA HIS A 139 2.89 5.06 -15.76
C HIS A 139 2.69 4.01 -16.85
N ILE A 140 2.08 4.41 -17.98
CA ILE A 140 1.68 3.51 -19.08
C ILE A 140 2.82 2.60 -19.56
N GLU A 141 4.05 3.11 -19.65
CA GLU A 141 5.18 2.38 -20.24
C GLU A 141 6.22 1.88 -19.23
N ARG A 142 6.13 2.28 -17.97
CA ARG A 142 7.22 2.08 -16.99
C ARG A 142 6.77 1.34 -15.74
N ASP A 143 5.48 1.26 -15.48
CA ASP A 143 4.97 0.37 -14.44
C ASP A 143 5.00 -1.07 -14.95
N GLU A 144 5.71 -1.92 -14.23
CA GLU A 144 5.87 -3.34 -14.57
C GLU A 144 4.74 -4.23 -14.03
N SER A 145 3.98 -3.76 -13.04
CA SER A 145 2.96 -4.57 -12.35
C SER A 145 1.58 -4.29 -12.91
N TRP A 146 1.20 -3.02 -12.95
CA TRP A 146 -0.07 -2.61 -13.53
C TRP A 146 0.06 -1.23 -14.13
N HIS A 147 -0.28 -1.12 -15.41
CA HIS A 147 -0.31 0.16 -16.09
C HIS A 147 -1.71 0.40 -16.66
N PRO A 148 -2.20 1.65 -16.67
CA PRO A 148 -3.44 1.97 -17.34
C PRO A 148 -3.32 1.71 -18.84
N ILE A 149 -4.45 1.44 -19.49
CA ILE A 149 -4.50 1.39 -20.94
C ILE A 149 -4.65 2.80 -21.51
N THR A 150 -4.13 3.00 -22.72
CA THR A 150 -4.31 4.28 -23.41
C THR A 150 -5.79 4.54 -23.71
N GLU A 151 -6.19 5.81 -23.77
CA GLU A 151 -7.56 6.19 -24.12
C GLU A 151 -7.97 5.63 -25.49
N LYS A 152 -7.05 5.66 -26.46
CA LYS A 152 -7.25 5.08 -27.79
C LYS A 152 -7.64 3.60 -27.70
N LEU A 153 -6.88 2.80 -26.92
CA LEU A 153 -7.18 1.39 -26.73
C LEU A 153 -8.51 1.20 -25.99
N TYR A 154 -8.74 1.96 -24.92
CA TYR A 154 -10.00 1.91 -24.17
C TYR A 154 -11.20 2.12 -25.09
N ARG A 155 -11.18 3.15 -25.96
CA ARG A 155 -12.28 3.45 -26.89
C ARG A 155 -12.57 2.29 -27.85
N GLN A 156 -11.53 1.56 -28.26
CA GLN A 156 -11.62 0.41 -29.18
C GLN A 156 -12.08 -0.90 -28.52
N LEU A 157 -12.13 -1.00 -27.18
CA LEU A 157 -12.56 -2.23 -26.51
C LEU A 157 -14.05 -2.55 -26.77
N GLU A 158 -14.33 -3.85 -26.94
CA GLU A 158 -15.70 -4.37 -27.02
C GLU A 158 -16.50 -4.00 -25.75
N PRO A 159 -17.81 -3.66 -25.86
CA PRO A 159 -18.63 -3.30 -24.71
C PRO A 159 -18.61 -4.30 -23.55
N ARG A 160 -18.56 -5.61 -23.85
CA ARG A 160 -18.48 -6.67 -22.84
C ARG A 160 -17.18 -6.58 -22.03
N THR A 161 -16.05 -6.43 -22.73
CA THR A 161 -14.73 -6.27 -22.11
C THR A 161 -14.67 -5.00 -21.26
N LYS A 162 -15.24 -3.89 -21.74
CA LYS A 162 -15.34 -2.64 -20.95
C LYS A 162 -16.11 -2.87 -19.65
N LYS A 163 -17.29 -3.50 -19.75
CA LYS A 163 -18.15 -3.78 -18.59
C LYS A 163 -17.47 -4.71 -17.58
N LEU A 164 -16.84 -5.78 -18.05
CA LEU A 164 -16.20 -6.75 -17.15
C LEU A 164 -14.95 -6.19 -16.46
N ARG A 165 -14.15 -5.36 -17.16
CA ARG A 165 -12.87 -4.83 -16.63
C ARG A 165 -12.99 -3.52 -15.86
N PHE A 166 -14.03 -2.71 -16.10
CA PHE A 166 -14.09 -1.34 -15.57
C PHE A 166 -15.42 -0.97 -14.89
N THR A 167 -16.35 -1.92 -14.68
CA THR A 167 -17.63 -1.64 -14.01
C THR A 167 -17.82 -2.53 -12.78
N VAL A 168 -17.98 -1.92 -11.61
CA VAL A 168 -18.26 -2.65 -10.35
C VAL A 168 -19.58 -3.46 -10.50
N PRO A 169 -19.64 -4.72 -10.03
CA PRO A 169 -18.64 -5.43 -9.22
C PRO A 169 -17.67 -6.31 -10.01
N PHE A 170 -17.74 -6.34 -11.34
CA PHE A 170 -17.05 -7.36 -12.15
C PHE A 170 -15.52 -7.44 -11.95
N PRO A 171 -14.77 -6.32 -11.83
CA PRO A 171 -13.33 -6.37 -11.56
C PRO A 171 -12.99 -7.03 -10.22
N LEU A 172 -13.87 -6.91 -9.21
CA LEU A 172 -13.65 -7.49 -7.88
C LEU A 172 -13.69 -9.03 -7.91
N LEU A 173 -14.43 -9.61 -8.86
CA LEU A 173 -14.49 -11.06 -9.06
C LEU A 173 -13.21 -11.62 -9.70
N ALA A 174 -12.43 -10.77 -10.38
CA ALA A 174 -11.15 -11.15 -10.97
C ALA A 174 -9.99 -11.07 -9.96
N PHE A 175 -10.19 -10.41 -8.81
CA PHE A 175 -9.16 -10.21 -7.79
C PHE A 175 -8.46 -11.52 -7.34
N PRO A 176 -9.17 -12.65 -7.11
CA PRO A 176 -8.52 -13.92 -6.74
C PRO A 176 -7.61 -14.52 -7.82
N VAL A 177 -7.71 -14.05 -9.07
CA VAL A 177 -6.94 -14.51 -10.24
C VAL A 177 -5.85 -13.48 -10.61
N TYR A 178 -5.87 -12.32 -9.98
CA TYR A 178 -5.03 -11.17 -10.31
C TYR A 178 -3.78 -11.04 -9.42
N LEU A 179 -3.57 -11.96 -8.47
CA LEU A 179 -2.37 -12.03 -7.64
C LEU A 179 -1.27 -12.90 -8.29
#